data_AF-A0A1V9EBX0-F1
#
_entry.id   AF-A0A1V9EBX0-F1
#
_cell.length_a   1.000
_cell.length_b   1.000
_cell.length_c   1.000
_cell.angle_alpha   90.00
_cell.angle_beta   90.00
_cell.angle_gamma   90.00
#
_symmetry.space_group_name_H-M   'P 1'
#
loop_
_entity.id
_entity.type
_entity.pdbx_description
1 polymer ?
#
loop_
_entity_poly.entity_id
_entity_poly.type
_entity_poly.pdbx_seq_one_letter_code
_entity_poly.pdbx_strand_id
1 'polypeptide(L)'
;MITKTVVYKNQAGEAQTVHLRVEGPICVAGCTTKESVYEDNSNRSFLVHLDETKEQDEKIMHYQRLKSAGKIDSYGQQQVKQLLQNVQRVLLPITVRNPYAELLQLPPSVFKPRRTNAHYLAFIEVITFYHQYQREQKKDESTGEVYIETTVADIKAANQLMNEVLLRKSDEQPGACRNYYEVLKQHLQQQLKDSFTNRMISKELHMPISTVKRHNFMLFQAGYLTKLPGAGESKEFTYAITDQQEYQQMKNNITTVLDAILSNIKRSSK
;
A
#
# COMPACT_ATOMS: atom_id res chain seq x y z
N MET A 1 -12.77 -1.67 24.68
CA MET A 1 -11.52 -1.52 25.46
C MET A 1 -10.44 -2.35 24.80
N ILE A 2 -9.34 -1.72 24.34
CA ILE A 2 -8.16 -2.45 23.84
C ILE A 2 -6.99 -2.16 24.77
N THR A 3 -6.26 -3.20 25.13
CA THR A 3 -5.05 -3.11 25.95
C THR A 3 -3.85 -3.41 25.07
N LYS A 4 -2.97 -2.42 24.87
CA LYS A 4 -1.68 -2.62 24.20
C LYS A 4 -0.58 -2.65 25.25
N THR A 5 0.17 -3.75 25.29
CA THR A 5 1.36 -3.86 26.13
C THR A 5 2.56 -3.38 25.33
N VAL A 6 3.24 -2.34 25.82
CA VAL A 6 4.44 -1.79 25.20
C VAL A 6 5.58 -1.78 26.21
N VAL A 7 6.80 -1.97 25.73
CA VAL A 7 8.01 -1.91 26.54
C VAL A 7 8.68 -0.57 26.28
N TYR A 8 8.77 0.27 27.30
CA TYR A 8 9.54 1.51 27.29
C TYR A 8 10.88 1.29 28.00
N LYS A 9 11.94 1.91 27.50
CA LYS A 9 13.19 2.03 28.26
C LYS A 9 13.19 3.35 29.02
N ASN A 10 13.39 3.30 30.34
CA ASN A 10 13.54 4.52 31.14
C ASN A 10 14.89 5.20 30.84
N GLN A 11 15.11 6.41 31.39
CA GLN A 11 16.38 7.15 31.19
C GLN A 11 17.61 6.40 31.74
N ALA A 12 17.41 5.41 32.61
CA ALA A 12 18.46 4.52 33.14
C ALA A 12 18.69 3.26 32.28
N GLY A 13 17.94 3.07 31.19
CA GLY A 13 18.09 1.95 30.25
C GLY A 13 17.31 0.67 30.60
N GLU A 14 16.56 0.66 31.71
CA GLU A 14 15.76 -0.48 32.15
C GLU A 14 14.45 -0.57 31.37
N ALA A 15 14.07 -1.79 30.98
CA ALA A 15 12.84 -2.06 30.26
C ALA A 15 11.65 -2.13 31.24
N GLN A 16 10.72 -1.18 31.13
CA GLN A 16 9.45 -1.20 31.83
C GLN A 16 8.31 -1.56 30.88
N THR A 17 7.51 -2.55 31.28
CA THR A 17 6.29 -2.96 30.56
C THR A 17 5.13 -2.10 31.01
N VAL A 18 4.54 -1.33 30.09
CA VAL A 18 3.40 -0.45 30.32
C VAL A 18 2.19 -1.00 29.57
N HIS A 19 1.05 -1.09 30.26
CA HIS A 19 -0.23 -1.46 29.66
C HIS A 19 -1.02 -0.20 29.33
N LEU A 20 -1.10 0.13 28.04
CA LEU A 20 -1.93 1.22 27.55
C LEU A 20 -3.36 0.70 27.37
N ARG A 21 -4.30 1.21 28.16
CA ARG A 21 -5.74 0.94 28.04
C ARG A 21 -6.41 2.13 27.40
N VAL A 22 -7.14 1.90 26.30
CA VAL A 22 -7.90 2.94 25.62
C VAL A 22 -9.35 2.48 25.46
N GLU A 23 -10.27 3.35 25.85
CA GLU A 23 -11.71 3.20 25.67
C GLU A 23 -12.22 4.17 24.61
N GLY A 24 -12.86 3.65 23.57
CA GLY A 24 -13.36 4.41 22.43
C GLY A 24 -13.07 3.72 21.09
N PRO A 25 -13.52 4.31 19.97
CA PRO A 25 -13.04 3.94 18.65
C PRO A 25 -11.54 4.26 18.59
N ILE A 26 -10.72 3.25 18.29
CA ILE A 26 -9.27 3.43 18.18
C ILE A 26 -8.80 3.21 16.74
N CYS A 27 -7.84 4.01 16.33
CA CYS A 27 -7.04 3.74 15.14
C CYS A 27 -5.75 3.04 15.58
N VAL A 28 -5.44 1.87 15.01
CA VAL A 28 -4.22 1.12 15.30
C VAL A 28 -3.35 1.11 14.05
N ALA A 29 -2.16 1.68 14.18
CA ALA A 29 -1.07 1.50 13.24
C ALA A 29 0.02 0.65 13.88
N GLY A 30 0.63 -0.22 13.08
CA GLY A 30 1.74 -1.06 13.49
C GLY A 30 2.71 -1.24 12.32
N CYS A 31 3.99 -1.38 12.64
CA CYS A 31 5.03 -1.63 11.64
C CYS A 31 5.59 -3.04 11.87
N THR A 32 5.78 -3.79 10.80
CA THR A 32 6.43 -5.11 10.82
C THR A 32 7.37 -5.22 9.64
N THR A 33 8.51 -5.90 9.86
CA THR A 33 9.41 -6.31 8.78
C THR A 33 9.08 -7.71 8.24
N LYS A 34 8.09 -8.39 8.85
CA LYS A 34 7.64 -9.73 8.50
C LYS A 34 6.15 -9.72 8.18
N GLU A 35 5.82 -9.53 6.90
CA GLU A 35 4.44 -9.52 6.39
C GLU A 35 3.75 -10.89 6.56
N SER A 36 4.49 -11.98 6.39
CA SER A 36 3.94 -13.34 6.39
C SER A 36 3.56 -13.88 7.77
N VAL A 37 4.01 -13.24 8.86
CA VAL A 37 3.78 -13.76 10.23
C VAL A 37 2.31 -13.60 10.66
N TYR A 38 1.55 -12.73 9.99
CA TYR A 38 0.15 -12.48 10.34
C TYR A 38 -0.75 -12.28 9.11
N GLU A 39 -0.95 -13.34 8.32
CA GLU A 39 -1.83 -13.32 7.13
C GLU A 39 -3.24 -12.79 7.44
N ASP A 40 -3.82 -13.20 8.57
CA ASP A 40 -5.18 -12.77 8.95
C ASP A 40 -5.25 -11.25 9.26
N ASN A 41 -4.21 -10.69 9.88
CA ASN A 41 -4.13 -9.25 10.16
C ASN A 41 -3.89 -8.46 8.87
N SER A 42 -2.99 -8.94 8.01
CA SER A 42 -2.70 -8.34 6.70
C SER A 42 -3.97 -8.21 5.85
N ASN A 43 -4.85 -9.21 5.93
CA ASN A 43 -6.13 -9.22 5.24
C ASN A 43 -7.21 -8.31 5.87
N ARG A 44 -7.02 -7.83 7.11
CA ARG A 44 -7.93 -6.91 7.83
C ARG A 44 -7.39 -5.48 7.91
N SER A 45 -6.20 -5.24 7.37
CA SER A 45 -5.52 -3.95 7.42
C SER A 45 -5.24 -3.43 6.01
N PHE A 46 -5.14 -2.10 5.92
CA PHE A 46 -4.48 -1.45 4.80
C PHE A 46 -2.97 -1.59 5.00
N LEU A 47 -2.28 -2.19 4.03
CA LEU A 47 -0.84 -2.31 4.05
C LEU A 47 -0.26 -1.09 3.35
N VAL A 48 0.61 -0.37 4.05
CA VAL A 48 1.40 0.71 3.48
C VAL A 48 2.84 0.23 3.50
N HIS A 49 3.44 0.15 2.32
CA HIS A 49 4.83 -0.23 2.18
C HIS A 49 5.71 1.02 2.19
N LEU A 50 6.97 0.85 2.58
CA LEU A 50 7.94 1.93 2.47
C LEU A 50 8.28 2.15 1.00
N ASP A 51 8.36 3.42 0.62
CA ASP A 51 8.93 3.82 -0.66
C ASP A 51 10.45 3.78 -0.54
N GLU A 52 11.06 2.72 -1.08
CA GLU A 52 12.50 2.46 -1.10
C GLU A 52 13.14 2.92 -2.43
N THR A 53 12.49 3.84 -3.15
CA THR A 53 13.04 4.39 -4.39
C THR A 53 14.24 5.30 -4.10
N LYS A 54 15.18 5.36 -5.07
CA LYS A 54 16.36 6.23 -4.97
C LYS A 54 15.96 7.71 -4.84
N GLU A 55 14.91 8.10 -5.53
CA GLU A 55 14.36 9.46 -5.49
C GLU A 55 13.85 9.81 -4.09
N GLN A 56 13.20 8.87 -3.40
CA GLN A 56 12.71 9.09 -2.05
C GLN A 56 13.86 9.14 -1.04
N ASP A 57 14.84 8.25 -1.16
CA ASP A 57 16.04 8.28 -0.33
C ASP A 57 16.80 9.62 -0.46
N GLU A 58 16.98 10.13 -1.69
CA GLU A 58 17.61 11.43 -1.91
C GLU A 58 16.82 12.58 -1.30
N LYS A 59 15.48 12.56 -1.36
CA LYS A 59 14.65 13.57 -0.69
C LYS A 59 14.85 13.54 0.82
N ILE A 60 14.89 12.36 1.43
CA ILE A 60 15.12 12.18 2.87
C ILE A 60 16.50 12.71 3.25
N MET A 61 17.55 12.31 2.53
CA MET A 61 18.91 12.76 2.79
C MET A 61 19.06 14.27 2.57
N HIS A 62 18.43 14.82 1.54
CA HIS A 62 18.40 16.26 1.29
C HIS A 62 17.76 17.01 2.45
N TYR A 63 16.62 16.54 2.93
CA TYR A 63 15.96 17.09 4.11
C TYR A 63 16.87 17.05 5.35
N GLN A 64 17.53 15.92 5.62
CA GLN A 64 18.47 15.78 6.74
C GLN A 64 19.63 16.77 6.64
N ARG A 65 20.20 16.96 5.43
CA ARG A 65 21.24 17.95 5.16
C ARG A 65 20.75 19.38 5.41
N LEU A 66 19.57 19.75 4.92
CA LEU A 66 18.96 21.06 5.19
C LEU A 66 18.71 21.30 6.68
N LYS A 67 18.26 20.26 7.39
CA LYS A 67 18.03 20.31 8.84
C LYS A 67 19.32 20.60 9.58
N SER A 68 20.37 19.84 9.26
CA SER A 68 21.70 20.03 9.87
C SER A 68 22.31 21.38 9.53
N ALA A 69 22.02 21.93 8.35
CA ALA A 69 22.47 23.24 7.93
C ALA A 69 21.63 24.42 8.49
N GLY A 70 20.57 24.14 9.27
CA GLY A 70 19.68 25.17 9.82
C GLY A 70 18.81 25.88 8.77
N LYS A 71 18.65 25.31 7.58
CA LYS A 71 17.92 25.91 6.45
C LYS A 71 16.45 25.47 6.35
N ILE A 72 15.94 24.79 7.38
CA ILE A 72 14.55 24.32 7.41
C ILE A 72 13.65 25.37 8.05
N ASP A 73 12.55 25.66 7.37
CA ASP A 73 11.44 26.41 7.93
C ASP A 73 10.64 25.53 8.92
N SER A 74 11.09 25.52 10.17
CA SER A 74 10.43 24.77 11.25
C SER A 74 9.06 25.39 11.59
N TYR A 75 8.89 26.69 11.37
CA TYR A 75 7.65 27.40 11.64
C TYR A 75 6.56 27.01 10.63
N GLY A 76 6.88 27.03 9.34
CA GLY A 76 5.97 26.56 8.29
C GLY A 76 5.56 25.09 8.48
N GLN A 77 6.49 24.21 8.87
CA GLN A 77 6.15 22.81 9.20
C GLN A 77 5.13 22.71 10.33
N GLN A 78 5.32 23.51 11.39
CA GLN A 78 4.41 23.53 12.52
C GLN A 78 3.04 24.08 12.12
N GLN A 79 2.99 25.11 11.27
CA GLN A 79 1.73 25.64 10.73
C GLN A 79 0.97 24.60 9.91
N VAL A 80 1.65 23.88 9.00
CA VAL A 80 1.03 22.80 8.20
C VAL A 80 0.50 21.69 9.11
N LYS A 81 1.27 21.30 10.14
CA LYS A 81 0.83 20.31 11.13
C LYS A 81 -0.44 20.77 11.87
N GLN A 82 -0.45 22.03 12.34
CA GLN A 82 -1.61 22.60 13.01
C GLN A 82 -2.82 22.69 12.09
N LEU A 83 -2.62 23.05 10.82
CA LEU A 83 -3.67 23.07 9.82
C LEU A 83 -4.30 21.67 9.67
N LEU A 84 -3.51 20.62 9.50
CA LEU A 84 -4.02 19.25 9.38
C LEU A 84 -4.78 18.81 10.63
N GLN A 85 -4.29 19.15 11.82
CA GLN A 85 -4.99 18.88 13.08
C GLN A 85 -6.32 19.64 13.16
N ASN A 86 -6.34 20.92 12.77
CA ASN A 86 -7.55 21.74 12.79
C ASN A 86 -8.58 21.26 11.77
N VAL A 87 -8.14 20.83 10.58
CA VAL A 87 -9.02 20.19 9.58
C VAL A 87 -9.74 18.99 10.19
N GLN A 88 -9.04 18.12 10.92
CA GLN A 88 -9.70 16.99 11.59
C GLN A 88 -10.63 17.41 12.72
N ARG A 89 -10.29 18.45 13.46
CA ARG A 89 -11.08 18.93 14.61
C ARG A 89 -12.42 19.57 14.23
N VAL A 90 -12.50 20.16 13.04
CA VAL A 90 -13.74 20.82 12.61
C VAL A 90 -14.77 19.82 12.08
N LEU A 91 -14.36 18.64 11.59
CA LEU A 91 -15.26 17.63 11.03
C LEU A 91 -16.39 17.28 12.00
N LEU A 92 -17.61 17.28 11.49
CA LEU A 92 -18.81 16.95 12.26
C LEU A 92 -19.11 15.45 12.12
N PRO A 93 -19.67 14.82 13.18
CA PRO A 93 -20.20 13.47 13.06
C PRO A 93 -21.44 13.50 12.16
N ILE A 94 -21.36 12.91 10.98
CA ILE A 94 -22.44 12.83 10.00
C ILE A 94 -22.45 11.46 9.33
N THR A 95 -23.64 10.92 9.08
CA THR A 95 -23.80 9.63 8.42
C THR A 95 -23.51 9.78 6.92
N VAL A 96 -22.74 8.85 6.37
CA VAL A 96 -22.48 8.76 4.93
C VAL A 96 -23.30 7.64 4.33
N ARG A 97 -24.00 7.91 3.23
CA ARG A 97 -24.70 6.90 2.43
C ARG A 97 -24.10 6.85 1.03
N ASN A 98 -23.77 5.66 0.55
CA ASN A 98 -23.24 5.47 -0.78
C ASN A 98 -24.32 4.92 -1.72
N PRO A 99 -25.00 5.75 -2.53
CA PRO A 99 -26.04 5.28 -3.44
C PRO A 99 -25.50 4.37 -4.56
N TYR A 100 -24.18 4.37 -4.77
CA TYR A 100 -23.53 3.57 -5.79
C TYR A 100 -22.96 2.25 -5.25
N ALA A 101 -23.15 1.95 -3.95
CA ALA A 101 -22.53 0.80 -3.29
C ALA A 101 -22.78 -0.54 -4.02
N GLU A 102 -23.98 -0.75 -4.55
CA GLU A 102 -24.37 -1.98 -5.23
C GLU A 102 -23.70 -2.14 -6.62
N LEU A 103 -23.28 -1.04 -7.23
CA LEU A 103 -22.61 -1.02 -8.54
C LEU A 103 -21.09 -1.21 -8.41
N LEU A 104 -20.55 -1.05 -7.20
CA LEU A 104 -19.13 -1.15 -6.92
C LEU A 104 -18.70 -2.60 -6.82
N GLN A 105 -17.86 -3.04 -7.77
CA GLN A 105 -17.32 -4.40 -7.81
C GLN A 105 -15.80 -4.37 -7.79
N LEU A 106 -15.17 -5.37 -7.18
CA LEU A 106 -13.72 -5.51 -7.20
C LEU A 106 -13.27 -6.37 -8.38
N PRO A 107 -12.05 -6.13 -8.91
CA PRO A 107 -11.45 -7.04 -9.88
C PRO A 107 -11.36 -8.48 -9.33
N PRO A 108 -11.60 -9.50 -10.16
CA PRO A 108 -11.60 -10.90 -9.72
C PRO A 108 -10.20 -11.39 -9.28
N SER A 109 -9.13 -10.70 -9.68
CA SER A 109 -7.75 -10.99 -9.29
C SER A 109 -7.41 -10.63 -7.84
N VAL A 110 -8.28 -9.88 -7.15
CA VAL A 110 -8.02 -9.42 -5.78
C VAL A 110 -8.17 -10.58 -4.79
N PHE A 111 -7.15 -10.81 -3.97
CA PHE A 111 -7.23 -11.82 -2.91
C PHE A 111 -8.25 -11.44 -1.83
N LYS A 112 -8.95 -12.47 -1.32
CA LYS A 112 -9.93 -12.35 -0.23
C LYS A 112 -10.99 -11.25 -0.48
N PRO A 113 -11.75 -11.32 -1.59
CA PRO A 113 -12.58 -10.23 -2.10
C PRO A 113 -13.61 -9.71 -1.10
N ARG A 114 -14.15 -10.57 -0.21
CA ARG A 114 -15.12 -10.17 0.82
C ARG A 114 -14.60 -9.10 1.77
N ARG A 115 -13.36 -9.24 2.25
CA ARG A 115 -12.74 -8.26 3.18
C ARG A 115 -12.34 -6.99 2.44
N THR A 116 -11.74 -7.16 1.27
CA THR A 116 -11.33 -6.03 0.44
C THR A 116 -12.53 -5.20 0.01
N ASN A 117 -13.70 -5.81 -0.24
CA ASN A 117 -14.92 -5.08 -0.59
C ASN A 117 -15.40 -4.18 0.55
N ALA A 118 -15.43 -4.72 1.78
CA ALA A 118 -15.78 -3.93 2.96
C ALA A 118 -14.81 -2.76 3.16
N HIS A 119 -13.50 -2.99 2.99
CA HIS A 119 -12.49 -1.93 3.05
C HIS A 119 -12.65 -0.89 1.95
N TYR A 120 -12.99 -1.31 0.74
CA TYR A 120 -13.18 -0.43 -0.40
C TYR A 120 -14.38 0.50 -0.20
N LEU A 121 -15.53 -0.04 0.22
CA LEU A 121 -16.71 0.76 0.54
C LEU A 121 -16.43 1.75 1.69
N ALA A 122 -15.85 1.28 2.78
CA ALA A 122 -15.49 2.12 3.92
C ALA A 122 -14.51 3.24 3.53
N PHE A 123 -13.58 3.00 2.61
CA PHE A 123 -12.64 4.01 2.17
C PHE A 123 -13.29 5.11 1.32
N ILE A 124 -14.25 4.74 0.45
CA ILE A 124 -15.07 5.70 -0.30
C ILE A 124 -15.89 6.56 0.66
N GLU A 125 -16.48 5.94 1.70
CA GLU A 125 -17.24 6.65 2.72
C GLU A 125 -16.35 7.62 3.51
N VAL A 126 -15.12 7.24 3.84
CA VAL A 126 -14.14 8.13 4.50
C VAL A 126 -13.80 9.34 3.63
N ILE A 127 -13.61 9.15 2.31
CA ILE A 127 -13.36 10.27 1.39
C ILE A 127 -14.58 11.21 1.34
N THR A 128 -15.77 10.64 1.23
CA THR A 128 -17.02 11.41 1.26
C THR A 128 -17.17 12.19 2.57
N PHE A 129 -16.87 11.55 3.71
CA PHE A 129 -16.88 12.17 5.03
C PHE A 129 -15.90 13.34 5.15
N TYR A 130 -14.70 13.22 4.56
CA TYR A 130 -13.74 14.33 4.52
C TYR A 130 -14.23 15.49 3.66
N HIS A 131 -15.04 15.23 2.65
CA HIS A 131 -15.69 16.24 1.83
C HIS A 131 -17.03 16.74 2.37
N GLN A 132 -17.40 16.44 3.64
CA GLN A 132 -18.73 16.75 4.18
C GLN A 132 -19.21 18.21 4.00
N TYR A 133 -18.29 19.19 4.05
CA TYR A 133 -18.62 20.61 3.84
C TYR A 133 -18.88 20.99 2.38
N GLN A 134 -18.55 20.09 1.44
CA GLN A 134 -18.76 20.23 0.01
C GLN A 134 -19.95 19.38 -0.46
N ARG A 135 -20.74 18.82 0.45
CA ARG A 135 -21.88 17.95 0.15
C ARG A 135 -23.15 18.56 0.71
N GLU A 136 -24.24 18.36 -0.01
CA GLU A 136 -25.56 18.73 0.48
C GLU A 136 -25.99 17.75 1.59
N GLN A 137 -26.44 18.30 2.71
CA GLN A 137 -26.98 17.49 3.80
C GLN A 137 -28.43 17.16 3.49
N LYS A 138 -28.73 15.87 3.47
CA LYS A 138 -30.08 15.33 3.29
C LYS A 138 -30.61 14.84 4.62
N LYS A 139 -31.93 14.84 4.76
CA LYS A 139 -32.60 14.32 5.94
C LYS A 139 -33.47 13.15 5.53
N ASP A 140 -33.36 12.06 6.26
CA ASP A 140 -34.25 10.92 6.08
C ASP A 140 -35.64 11.29 6.60
N GLU A 141 -36.66 11.19 5.74
CA GLU A 141 -38.04 11.55 6.10
C GLU A 141 -38.63 10.60 7.16
N SER A 142 -38.11 9.37 7.24
CA SER A 142 -38.62 8.35 8.15
C SER A 142 -37.94 8.40 9.53
N THR A 143 -36.61 8.56 9.59
CA THR A 143 -35.84 8.54 10.84
C THR A 143 -35.46 9.92 11.34
N GLY A 144 -35.52 10.94 10.49
CA GLY A 144 -35.02 12.27 10.78
C GLY A 144 -33.50 12.39 10.81
N GLU A 145 -32.76 11.33 10.46
CA GLU A 145 -31.30 11.29 10.45
C GLU A 145 -30.73 12.17 9.33
N VAL A 146 -29.70 12.97 9.65
CA VAL A 146 -28.98 13.79 8.67
C VAL A 146 -27.83 13.00 8.08
N TYR A 147 -27.76 12.95 6.75
CA TYR A 147 -26.72 12.23 6.03
C TYR A 147 -26.21 13.00 4.82
N ILE A 148 -25.03 12.62 4.35
CA ILE A 148 -24.46 13.06 3.07
C ILE A 148 -24.30 11.86 2.13
N GLU A 149 -24.34 12.13 0.83
CA GLU A 149 -24.20 11.10 -0.19
C GLU A 149 -22.81 11.11 -0.84
N THR A 150 -22.33 9.90 -1.13
CA THR A 150 -21.14 9.69 -1.95
C THR A 150 -21.37 10.20 -3.37
N THR A 151 -20.40 10.93 -3.92
CA THR A 151 -20.41 11.36 -5.32
C THR A 151 -19.50 10.51 -6.19
N VAL A 152 -19.68 10.57 -7.51
CA VAL A 152 -18.78 9.93 -8.48
C VAL A 152 -17.33 10.45 -8.35
N ALA A 153 -17.15 11.70 -7.92
CA ALA A 153 -15.82 12.27 -7.68
C ALA A 153 -15.12 11.60 -6.49
N ASP A 154 -15.87 11.29 -5.42
CA ASP A 154 -15.36 10.58 -4.24
C ASP A 154 -14.89 9.18 -4.62
N ILE A 155 -15.68 8.46 -5.42
CA ILE A 155 -15.32 7.12 -5.94
C ILE A 155 -14.07 7.18 -6.81
N LYS A 156 -13.96 8.20 -7.68
CA LYS A 156 -12.76 8.39 -8.51
C LYS A 156 -11.52 8.63 -7.66
N ALA A 157 -11.62 9.51 -6.65
CA ALA A 157 -10.51 9.76 -5.73
C ALA A 157 -10.14 8.50 -4.93
N ALA A 158 -11.14 7.72 -4.51
CA ALA A 158 -10.92 6.45 -3.84
C ALA A 158 -10.18 5.45 -4.73
N ASN A 159 -10.58 5.31 -5.99
CA ASN A 159 -9.94 4.43 -6.95
C ASN A 159 -8.48 4.82 -7.19
N GLN A 160 -8.19 6.11 -7.29
CA GLN A 160 -6.84 6.62 -7.48
C GLN A 160 -5.92 6.28 -6.29
N LEU A 161 -6.40 6.52 -5.07
CA LEU A 161 -5.61 6.26 -3.85
C LEU A 161 -5.49 4.77 -3.52
N MET A 162 -6.53 3.98 -3.81
CA MET A 162 -6.58 2.55 -3.48
C MET A 162 -5.93 1.67 -4.55
N ASN A 163 -5.63 2.19 -5.75
CA ASN A 163 -5.08 1.39 -6.86
C ASN A 163 -3.81 0.62 -6.42
N GLU A 164 -2.87 1.30 -5.77
CA GLU A 164 -1.64 0.66 -5.31
C GLU A 164 -1.92 -0.42 -4.24
N VAL A 165 -2.85 -0.16 -3.32
CA VAL A 165 -3.24 -1.11 -2.28
C VAL A 165 -3.93 -2.35 -2.88
N LEU A 166 -4.82 -2.17 -3.86
CA LEU A 166 -5.47 -3.28 -4.57
C LEU A 166 -4.47 -4.08 -5.40
N LEU A 167 -3.52 -3.42 -6.04
CA LEU A 167 -2.46 -4.06 -6.79
C LEU A 167 -1.61 -4.95 -5.88
N ARG A 168 -1.19 -4.43 -4.72
CA ARG A 168 -0.45 -5.22 -3.71
C ARG A 168 -1.29 -6.36 -3.14
N LYS A 169 -2.60 -6.18 -2.96
CA LYS A 169 -3.52 -7.26 -2.54
C LYS A 169 -3.90 -8.24 -3.66
N SER A 170 -3.50 -7.99 -4.90
CA SER A 170 -3.65 -8.92 -6.03
C SER A 170 -2.34 -9.65 -6.36
N ASP A 171 -1.24 -9.22 -5.74
CA ASP A 171 0.09 -9.77 -5.94
C ASP A 171 0.32 -10.94 -4.98
N GLU A 172 0.76 -12.07 -5.54
CA GLU A 172 1.10 -13.27 -4.76
C GLU A 172 2.43 -13.11 -4.02
N GLN A 173 3.28 -12.19 -4.49
CA GLN A 173 4.61 -11.99 -3.91
C GLN A 173 4.56 -11.01 -2.73
N PRO A 174 5.25 -11.32 -1.62
CA PRO A 174 5.44 -10.35 -0.54
C PRO A 174 6.13 -9.08 -1.06
N GLY A 175 5.87 -7.94 -0.41
CA GLY A 175 6.32 -6.62 -0.89
C GLY A 175 7.82 -6.56 -1.18
N ALA A 176 8.63 -7.11 -0.27
CA ALA A 176 10.09 -7.18 -0.42
C ALA A 176 10.53 -8.07 -1.61
N CYS A 177 9.83 -9.17 -1.87
CA CYS A 177 10.12 -10.04 -3.00
C CYS A 177 9.76 -9.37 -4.33
N ARG A 178 8.62 -8.68 -4.37
CA ARG A 178 8.19 -7.90 -5.53
C ARG A 178 9.17 -6.75 -5.82
N ASN A 179 9.56 -5.97 -4.81
CA ASN A 179 10.53 -4.88 -4.97
C ASN A 179 11.86 -5.41 -5.53
N TYR A 180 12.37 -6.51 -4.97
CA TYR A 180 13.56 -7.20 -5.50
C TYR A 180 13.38 -7.59 -6.99
N TYR A 181 12.22 -8.14 -7.36
CA TYR A 181 11.97 -8.58 -8.73
C TYR A 181 11.91 -7.42 -9.72
N GLU A 182 11.32 -6.29 -9.36
CA GLU A 182 11.30 -5.09 -10.21
C GLU A 182 12.71 -4.50 -10.39
N VAL A 183 13.51 -4.44 -9.33
CA VAL A 183 14.93 -4.01 -9.41
C VAL A 183 15.73 -4.96 -10.31
N LEU A 184 15.52 -6.27 -10.16
CA LEU A 184 16.16 -7.28 -10.99
C LEU A 184 15.80 -7.11 -12.48
N LYS A 185 14.51 -6.89 -12.80
CA LYS A 185 14.05 -6.63 -14.17
C LYS A 185 14.72 -5.41 -14.78
N GLN A 186 14.69 -4.27 -14.06
CA GLN A 186 15.32 -3.04 -14.52
C GLN A 186 16.82 -3.20 -14.75
N HIS A 187 17.51 -3.90 -13.85
CA HIS A 187 18.94 -4.13 -13.95
C HIS A 187 19.30 -5.00 -15.16
N LEU A 188 18.56 -6.08 -15.42
CA LEU A 188 18.77 -6.95 -16.58
C LEU A 188 18.50 -6.21 -17.90
N GLN A 189 17.46 -5.36 -17.93
CA GLN A 189 17.18 -4.51 -19.10
C GLN A 189 18.30 -3.50 -19.36
N GLN A 190 18.82 -2.84 -18.31
CA GLN A 190 19.92 -1.88 -18.44
C GLN A 190 21.23 -2.54 -18.91
N GLN A 191 21.47 -3.78 -18.48
CA GLN A 191 22.66 -4.54 -18.84
C GLN A 191 22.50 -5.36 -20.14
N LEU A 192 21.31 -5.35 -20.75
CA LEU A 192 20.96 -6.16 -21.92
C LEU A 192 21.27 -7.65 -21.74
N LYS A 193 20.92 -8.19 -20.56
CA LYS A 193 21.16 -9.60 -20.20
C LYS A 193 19.83 -10.35 -20.10
N ASP A 194 19.71 -11.45 -20.84
CA ASP A 194 18.51 -12.30 -20.80
C ASP A 194 18.55 -13.34 -19.67
N SER A 195 19.74 -13.61 -19.12
CA SER A 195 19.93 -14.61 -18.07
C SER A 195 20.97 -14.18 -17.05
N PHE A 196 20.89 -14.75 -15.84
CA PHE A 196 21.75 -14.38 -14.71
C PHE A 196 21.99 -15.54 -13.74
N THR A 197 23.07 -15.43 -12.96
CA THR A 197 23.35 -16.33 -11.84
C THR A 197 23.15 -15.62 -10.51
N ASN A 198 22.91 -16.40 -9.44
CA ASN A 198 22.77 -15.85 -8.08
C ASN A 198 24.00 -15.04 -7.64
N ARG A 199 25.21 -15.48 -8.03
CA ARG A 199 26.48 -14.81 -7.69
C ARG A 199 26.63 -13.47 -8.39
N MET A 200 26.23 -13.39 -9.66
CA MET A 200 26.26 -12.16 -10.44
C MET A 200 25.35 -11.10 -9.81
N ILE A 201 24.08 -11.44 -9.57
CA ILE A 201 23.09 -10.51 -9.01
C ILE A 201 23.48 -10.06 -7.59
N SER A 202 24.01 -10.96 -6.77
CA SER A 202 24.49 -10.61 -5.43
C SER A 202 25.60 -9.55 -5.46
N LYS A 203 26.53 -9.64 -6.41
CA LYS A 203 27.60 -8.65 -6.58
C LYS A 203 27.08 -7.34 -7.17
N GLU A 204 26.33 -7.41 -8.26
CA GLU A 204 25.88 -6.24 -9.02
C GLU A 204 24.83 -5.41 -8.25
N LEU A 205 23.95 -6.06 -7.49
CA LEU A 205 22.94 -5.36 -6.67
C LEU A 205 23.38 -5.17 -5.21
N HIS A 206 24.63 -5.51 -4.86
CA HIS A 206 25.16 -5.43 -3.49
C HIS A 206 24.29 -6.07 -2.41
N MET A 207 23.62 -7.18 -2.75
CA MET A 207 22.76 -7.91 -1.84
C MET A 207 23.44 -9.17 -1.29
N PRO A 208 23.19 -9.54 -0.02
CA PRO A 208 23.67 -10.81 0.51
C PRO A 208 23.19 -11.99 -0.33
N ILE A 209 24.10 -12.93 -0.64
CA ILE A 209 23.81 -14.09 -1.48
C ILE A 209 22.67 -14.96 -0.94
N SER A 210 22.50 -15.03 0.38
CA SER A 210 21.40 -15.74 1.03
C SER A 210 20.04 -15.12 0.70
N THR A 211 19.95 -13.79 0.72
CA THR A 211 18.76 -13.02 0.36
C THR A 211 18.39 -13.23 -1.11
N VAL A 212 19.37 -13.11 -2.01
CA VAL A 212 19.19 -13.35 -3.45
C VAL A 212 18.68 -14.77 -3.71
N LYS A 213 19.32 -15.78 -3.11
CA LYS A 213 18.89 -17.18 -3.25
C LYS A 213 17.46 -17.40 -2.77
N ARG A 214 17.09 -16.81 -1.64
CA ARG A 214 15.73 -16.90 -1.08
C ARG A 214 14.70 -16.28 -2.03
N HIS A 215 14.93 -15.07 -2.51
CA HIS A 215 14.00 -14.40 -3.43
C HIS A 215 13.91 -15.14 -4.78
N ASN A 216 15.03 -15.51 -5.38
CA ASN A 216 15.03 -16.26 -6.64
C ASN A 216 14.34 -17.62 -6.50
N PHE A 217 14.47 -18.29 -5.35
CA PHE A 217 13.74 -19.52 -5.08
C PHE A 217 12.22 -19.28 -5.02
N MET A 218 11.76 -18.24 -4.32
CA MET A 218 10.35 -17.87 -4.26
C MET A 218 9.78 -17.52 -5.63
N LEU A 219 10.50 -16.68 -6.39
CA LEU A 219 10.11 -16.28 -7.75
C LEU A 219 10.08 -17.47 -8.71
N PHE A 220 11.04 -18.39 -8.60
CA PHE A 220 11.04 -19.63 -9.37
C PHE A 220 9.83 -20.52 -9.03
N GLN A 221 9.51 -20.69 -7.74
CA GLN A 221 8.35 -21.48 -7.33
C GLN A 221 7.03 -20.88 -7.82
N ALA A 222 6.93 -19.56 -7.87
CA ALA A 222 5.75 -18.86 -8.38
C ALA A 222 5.76 -18.65 -9.91
N GLY A 223 6.73 -19.24 -10.64
CA GLY A 223 6.76 -19.23 -12.10
C GLY A 223 7.32 -17.97 -12.77
N TYR A 224 7.77 -16.98 -11.99
CA TYR A 224 8.38 -15.74 -12.50
C TYR A 224 9.78 -15.93 -13.10
N LEU A 225 10.47 -16.99 -12.66
CA LEU A 225 11.78 -17.36 -13.17
C LEU A 225 11.77 -18.77 -13.75
N THR A 226 12.53 -18.98 -14.82
CA THR A 226 12.85 -20.29 -15.37
C THR A 226 14.31 -20.63 -15.13
N LYS A 227 14.60 -21.91 -14.87
CA LYS A 227 15.98 -22.41 -14.79
C LYS A 227 16.42 -22.84 -16.18
N LEU A 228 17.54 -22.31 -16.65
CA LEU A 228 18.20 -22.76 -17.85
C LEU A 228 19.21 -23.87 -17.51
N PRO A 229 19.36 -24.91 -18.35
CA PRO A 229 20.42 -25.88 -18.18
C PRO A 229 21.78 -25.17 -18.28
N GLY A 230 22.71 -25.52 -17.39
CA GLY A 230 24.04 -24.91 -17.37
C GLY A 230 24.78 -25.16 -18.69
N ALA A 231 25.33 -24.10 -19.28
CA ALA A 231 26.28 -24.24 -20.39
C ALA A 231 27.66 -24.60 -19.79
N GLY A 232 28.08 -25.86 -19.96
CA GLY A 232 29.43 -26.35 -19.63
C GLY A 232 29.58 -27.13 -18.31
N GLU A 233 30.83 -27.53 -18.00
CA GLU A 233 31.21 -28.39 -16.86
C GLU A 233 30.93 -27.80 -15.47
N SER A 234 30.68 -26.49 -15.38
CA SER A 234 30.29 -25.82 -14.15
C SER A 234 28.78 -25.94 -13.91
N LYS A 235 28.39 -26.71 -12.89
CA LYS A 235 27.02 -26.92 -12.38
C LYS A 235 26.37 -25.64 -11.78
N GLU A 236 26.62 -24.45 -12.33
CA GLU A 236 25.97 -23.23 -11.85
C GLU A 236 24.59 -23.06 -12.50
N PHE A 237 23.56 -23.01 -11.67
CA PHE A 237 22.19 -22.75 -12.12
C PHE A 237 22.07 -21.31 -12.63
N THR A 238 21.61 -21.18 -13.87
CA THR A 238 21.28 -19.90 -14.51
C THR A 238 19.77 -19.72 -14.53
N TYR A 239 19.31 -18.49 -14.31
CA TYR A 239 17.90 -18.12 -14.30
C TYR A 239 17.61 -17.13 -15.43
N ALA A 240 16.40 -17.20 -15.98
CA ALA A 240 15.84 -16.22 -16.90
C ALA A 240 14.45 -15.79 -16.43
N ILE A 241 14.05 -14.57 -16.79
CA ILE A 241 12.74 -14.02 -16.46
C ILE A 241 11.69 -14.57 -17.43
N THR A 242 10.56 -15.06 -16.91
CA THR A 242 9.48 -15.63 -17.73
C THR A 242 8.66 -14.53 -18.43
N ASP A 243 8.23 -13.51 -17.69
CA ASP A 243 7.43 -12.40 -18.20
C ASP A 243 7.87 -11.07 -17.56
N GLN A 244 8.29 -10.13 -18.40
CA GLN A 244 8.71 -8.80 -17.98
C GLN A 244 7.53 -7.83 -17.77
N GLN A 245 6.38 -8.08 -18.40
CA GLN A 245 5.23 -7.17 -18.42
C GLN A 245 4.11 -7.55 -17.43
N GLU A 246 4.20 -8.70 -16.77
CA GLU A 246 3.18 -9.20 -15.84
C GLU A 246 2.65 -8.13 -14.86
N TYR A 247 3.54 -7.39 -14.20
CA TYR A 247 3.13 -6.37 -13.23
C TYR A 247 2.38 -5.20 -13.87
N GLN A 248 2.79 -4.79 -15.08
CA GLN A 248 2.09 -3.75 -15.84
C GLN A 248 0.72 -4.24 -16.32
N GLN A 249 0.63 -5.50 -16.76
CA GLN A 249 -0.63 -6.12 -17.15
C GLN A 249 -1.60 -6.20 -15.96
N MET A 250 -1.11 -6.62 -14.78
CA MET A 250 -1.92 -6.67 -13.55
C MET A 250 -2.43 -5.27 -13.16
N LYS A 251 -1.55 -4.27 -13.18
CA LYS A 251 -1.92 -2.87 -12.91
C LYS A 251 -2.97 -2.34 -13.90
N ASN A 252 -2.78 -2.63 -15.19
CA ASN A 252 -3.73 -2.22 -16.23
C ASN A 252 -5.08 -2.91 -16.04
N ASN A 253 -5.11 -4.21 -15.76
CA ASN A 253 -6.34 -4.95 -15.52
C ASN A 253 -7.15 -4.37 -14.36
N ILE A 254 -6.50 -4.07 -13.22
CA ILE A 254 -7.17 -3.44 -12.07
C ILE A 254 -7.73 -2.07 -12.46
N THR A 255 -6.92 -1.25 -13.12
CA THR A 255 -7.32 0.11 -13.54
C THR A 255 -8.49 0.07 -14.52
N THR A 256 -8.45 -0.82 -15.51
CA THR A 256 -9.52 -0.99 -16.50
C THR A 256 -10.84 -1.39 -15.85
N VAL A 257 -10.83 -2.32 -14.88
CA VAL A 257 -12.05 -2.73 -14.17
C VAL A 257 -12.63 -1.56 -13.37
N LEU A 258 -11.79 -0.82 -12.63
CA LEU A 258 -12.22 0.34 -11.85
C LEU A 258 -12.77 1.47 -12.74
N ASP A 259 -12.15 1.73 -13.89
CA ASP A 259 -12.60 2.74 -14.85
C ASP A 259 -13.89 2.34 -15.57
N ALA A 260 -14.07 1.05 -15.86
CA ALA A 260 -15.31 0.53 -16.43
C ALA A 260 -16.48 0.71 -15.45
N ILE A 261 -16.28 0.41 -14.17
CA ILE A 261 -17.27 0.61 -13.11
C ILE A 261 -17.61 2.10 -12.98
N LEU A 262 -16.59 2.96 -12.94
CA LEU A 262 -16.79 4.41 -12.86
C LEU A 262 -17.58 4.93 -14.07
N SER A 263 -17.33 4.38 -15.26
CA SER A 263 -18.05 4.72 -16.48
C SER A 263 -19.52 4.27 -16.44
N ASN A 264 -19.78 3.08 -15.91
CA ASN A 264 -21.14 2.57 -15.71
C ASN A 264 -21.92 3.42 -14.71
N ILE A 265 -21.30 3.78 -13.58
CA ILE A 265 -21.89 4.67 -12.58
C ILE A 265 -22.27 6.02 -13.19
N LYS A 266 -21.39 6.60 -14.02
CA LYS A 266 -21.68 7.87 -14.72
C LYS A 266 -22.83 7.77 -15.71
N ARG A 267 -23.04 6.60 -16.31
CA ARG A 267 -24.18 6.36 -17.22
C ARG A 267 -25.48 6.23 -16.44
N SER A 268 -25.47 5.54 -15.30
CA SER A 268 -26.65 5.39 -14.44
C SER A 268 -27.04 6.66 -13.66
N SER A 269 -26.09 7.60 -13.50
CA SER A 269 -26.32 8.90 -12.85
C SER A 269 -26.84 9.99 -13.80
N LYS A 270 -26.97 9.70 -15.11
CA LYS A 270 -27.59 10.59 -16.12
C LYS A 270 -29.03 10.19 -16.35
#